data_AF-A0A7I4Y2Q9-F1
#
_entry.id   AF-A0A7I4Y2Q9-F1
#
_cell.length_a   1.000
_cell.length_b   1.000
_cell.length_c   1.000
_cell.angle_alpha   90.00
_cell.angle_beta   90.00
_cell.angle_gamma   90.00
#
_symmetry.space_group_name_H-M   'P 1'
#
loop_
_entity.id
_entity.type
_entity.pdbx_description
1 polymer ?
#
loop_
_entity_poly.entity_id
_entity_poly.type
_entity_poly.pdbx_seq_one_letter_code
_entity_poly.pdbx_strand_id
1 'polypeptide(L)'
;LEIALRQYDPTVSLPYWDSTPDARLDDPTASVLWDDELMGSADSSGTLSSGLFAYWQAHLDHPTQRFLGRAQNSRLTTQETLNNVNQQNRANQILAFSAASNSCPRDQFPPRDAVEFIHGSNHVWIGGDMRVTTQATNDPIFFLHHCMIDNIWETWRLSRQTRAQRQNDYPTDNIYCSSQSHFARSIMVPFSPIVNIDGLSNDYTDNLYSYAPRPSCSSSNRDCGSRYLFCHGTQFVCVSRIRAPFACDPARYGGVDPCYGRCVNRRCVAPPRAAAGPPLAGAPPQEVPIEQDESCYNQNPCCATWANRGGCTQDPARTKIICAASCGACTPQNPITDDCTDRHPLCSDFASAGRCTSSVNFMAENCRRTCNLCGTPRSAGCATRRLF
;
A
#
# COMPACT_ATOMS: atom_id res chain seq x y z
N LEU A 1 -2.06 -8.17 -4.69
CA LEU A 1 -0.80 -7.68 -5.30
C LEU A 1 0.41 -8.02 -4.43
N GLU A 2 0.49 -7.56 -3.18
CA GLU A 2 1.68 -7.77 -2.33
C GLU A 2 2.13 -9.25 -2.25
N ILE A 3 1.19 -10.18 -2.03
CA ILE A 3 1.47 -11.63 -2.03
C ILE A 3 2.10 -12.09 -3.34
N ALA A 4 1.65 -11.57 -4.49
CA ALA A 4 2.21 -11.93 -5.79
C ALA A 4 3.62 -11.37 -5.97
N LEU A 5 3.88 -10.14 -5.52
CA LEU A 5 5.24 -9.57 -5.54
C LEU A 5 6.18 -10.36 -4.60
N ARG A 6 5.67 -10.86 -3.47
CA ARG A 6 6.43 -11.67 -2.50
C ARG A 6 6.86 -13.04 -3.04
N GLN A 7 6.28 -13.50 -4.16
CA GLN A 7 6.77 -14.69 -4.87
C GLN A 7 8.13 -14.43 -5.54
N TYR A 8 8.46 -13.18 -5.86
CA TYR A 8 9.74 -12.79 -6.43
C TYR A 8 10.70 -12.21 -5.38
N ASP A 9 10.20 -11.33 -4.49
CA ASP A 9 10.94 -10.81 -3.34
C ASP A 9 10.08 -10.84 -2.07
N PRO A 10 10.31 -11.77 -1.12
CA PRO A 10 9.48 -11.95 0.07
C PRO A 10 9.64 -10.84 1.11
N THR A 11 10.51 -9.85 0.89
CA THR A 11 10.55 -8.63 1.70
C THR A 11 9.80 -7.47 1.11
N VAL A 12 9.35 -7.59 -0.14
CA VAL A 12 8.58 -6.51 -0.73
C VAL A 12 7.32 -6.30 0.10
N SER A 13 7.18 -5.07 0.54
CA SER A 13 5.95 -4.54 1.08
C SER A 13 5.46 -3.47 0.15
N LEU A 14 4.14 -3.34 -0.01
CA LEU A 14 3.60 -2.20 -0.71
C LEU A 14 3.71 -0.96 0.21
N PRO A 15 4.51 0.06 -0.15
CA PRO A 15 4.56 1.28 0.65
C PRO A 15 3.24 2.03 0.49
N TYR A 16 2.87 2.86 1.47
CA TYR A 16 1.80 3.83 1.31
C TYR A 16 2.36 5.18 0.87
N TRP A 17 1.57 5.92 0.09
CA TRP A 17 1.83 7.32 -0.20
C TRP A 17 1.00 8.21 0.72
N ASP A 18 1.62 8.72 1.79
CA ASP A 18 1.04 9.80 2.56
C ASP A 18 1.18 11.10 1.77
N SER A 19 0.08 11.58 1.20
CA SER A 19 0.07 12.81 0.40
C SER A 19 0.04 14.10 1.22
N THR A 20 -0.03 14.02 2.56
CA THR A 20 -0.07 15.21 3.41
C THR A 20 1.23 16.04 3.43
N PRO A 21 2.45 15.47 3.33
CA PRO A 21 3.67 16.27 3.19
C PRO A 21 3.73 17.00 1.85
N ASP A 22 3.15 16.43 0.78
CA ASP A 22 3.06 17.06 -0.54
C ASP A 22 2.03 18.19 -0.53
N ALA A 23 0.88 17.98 0.13
CA ALA A 23 -0.18 18.98 0.29
C ALA A 23 0.24 20.26 1.05
N ARG A 24 1.41 20.23 1.72
CA ARG A 24 1.99 21.38 2.43
C ARG A 24 2.89 22.25 1.55
N LEU A 25 3.20 21.80 0.33
CA LEU A 25 3.90 22.63 -0.64
C LEU A 25 2.98 23.72 -1.16
N ASP A 26 3.57 24.86 -1.55
CA ASP A 26 2.82 25.92 -2.23
C ASP A 26 2.30 25.45 -3.60
N ASP A 27 3.09 24.57 -4.24
CA ASP A 27 2.74 23.85 -5.44
C ASP A 27 2.97 22.34 -5.21
N PRO A 28 1.92 21.56 -4.89
CA PRO A 28 2.06 20.12 -4.69
C PRO A 28 2.48 19.33 -5.95
N THR A 29 2.36 19.91 -7.14
CA THR A 29 2.87 19.29 -8.38
C THR A 29 4.41 19.30 -8.45
N ALA A 30 5.04 20.13 -7.61
CA ALA A 30 6.47 20.27 -7.46
C ALA A 30 7.11 19.22 -6.53
N SER A 31 6.31 18.35 -5.91
CA SER A 31 6.80 17.28 -5.03
C SER A 31 7.85 16.39 -5.72
N VAL A 32 8.87 16.00 -4.96
CA VAL A 32 9.89 15.02 -5.37
C VAL A 32 9.31 13.64 -5.66
N LEU A 33 8.10 13.34 -5.19
CA LEU A 33 7.42 12.09 -5.54
C LEU A 33 7.33 11.88 -7.07
N TRP A 34 7.17 12.98 -7.82
CA TRP A 34 7.05 13.00 -9.27
C TRP A 34 8.41 13.12 -9.99
N ASP A 35 9.52 12.90 -9.29
CA ASP A 35 10.86 12.82 -9.87
C ASP A 35 11.14 11.41 -10.41
N ASP A 36 12.11 11.31 -11.33
CA ASP A 36 12.48 10.06 -12.02
C ASP A 36 13.02 8.99 -11.07
N GLU A 37 13.57 9.39 -9.93
CA GLU A 37 14.04 8.47 -8.88
C GLU A 37 12.90 7.80 -8.10
N LEU A 38 11.69 8.38 -8.14
CA LEU A 38 10.51 7.84 -7.46
C LEU A 38 9.45 7.42 -8.48
N MET A 39 8.34 8.16 -8.60
CA MET A 39 7.20 7.72 -9.41
C MET A 39 7.29 8.12 -10.87
N GLY A 40 8.34 8.84 -11.28
CA GLY A 40 8.57 9.26 -12.65
C GLY A 40 7.90 10.57 -13.04
N SER A 41 8.47 11.24 -14.03
CA SER A 41 8.00 12.55 -14.50
C SER A 41 7.09 12.42 -15.73
N ALA A 42 5.97 13.14 -15.70
CA ALA A 42 5.12 13.34 -16.87
C ALA A 42 5.56 14.56 -17.70
N ASP A 43 5.45 14.46 -19.02
CA ASP A 43 5.71 15.57 -19.93
C ASP A 43 4.54 16.58 -19.99
N SER A 44 4.65 17.60 -20.84
CA SER A 44 3.61 18.64 -20.98
C SER A 44 2.26 18.11 -21.48
N SER A 45 2.27 16.98 -22.21
CA SER A 45 1.08 16.26 -22.68
C SER A 45 0.46 15.36 -21.61
N GLY A 46 1.12 15.23 -20.44
CA GLY A 46 0.70 14.37 -19.34
C GLY A 46 1.20 12.93 -19.45
N THR A 47 1.98 12.60 -20.48
CA THR A 47 2.52 11.25 -20.68
C THR A 47 3.67 11.00 -19.70
N LEU A 48 3.61 9.91 -18.93
CA LEU A 48 4.72 9.45 -18.09
C LEU A 48 5.89 9.02 -18.98
N SER A 49 6.89 9.89 -19.11
CA SER A 49 7.92 9.81 -20.16
C SER A 49 9.32 9.46 -19.63
N SER A 50 9.48 9.42 -18.30
CA SER A 50 10.77 9.18 -17.64
C SER A 50 10.62 8.57 -16.24
N GLY A 51 11.71 8.04 -15.71
CA GLY A 51 11.72 7.21 -14.50
C GLY A 51 11.41 5.74 -14.77
N LEU A 52 11.48 4.92 -13.72
CA LEU A 52 11.32 3.46 -13.79
C LEU A 52 9.99 3.03 -14.42
N PHE A 53 8.90 3.73 -14.06
CA PHE A 53 7.54 3.36 -14.45
C PHE A 53 7.13 3.83 -15.85
N ALA A 54 7.98 4.56 -16.56
CA ALA A 54 7.74 4.88 -17.97
C ALA A 54 7.70 3.62 -18.86
N TYR A 55 8.19 2.47 -18.38
CA TYR A 55 8.19 1.19 -19.09
C TYR A 55 7.16 0.17 -18.58
N TRP A 56 6.28 0.57 -17.65
CA TRP A 56 5.24 -0.30 -17.05
C TRP A 56 4.15 -0.77 -18.05
N GLN A 57 4.38 -0.58 -19.36
CA GLN A 57 3.37 -0.44 -20.40
C GLN A 57 3.19 -1.69 -21.28
N ALA A 58 3.90 -2.79 -21.02
CA ALA A 58 3.96 -3.96 -21.93
C ALA A 58 2.58 -4.59 -22.24
N HIS A 59 1.54 -4.28 -21.46
CA HIS A 59 0.18 -4.80 -21.64
C HIS A 59 -0.92 -3.71 -21.66
N LEU A 60 -0.56 -2.44 -21.86
CA LEU A 60 -1.51 -1.32 -21.91
C LEU A 60 -1.70 -0.80 -23.35
N ASP A 61 -2.91 -0.36 -23.69
CA ASP A 61 -3.22 0.23 -25.00
C ASP A 61 -2.60 1.63 -25.21
N HIS A 62 -2.09 2.26 -24.14
CA HIS A 62 -1.43 3.56 -24.17
C HIS A 62 -0.44 3.75 -23.01
N PRO A 63 0.52 4.70 -23.11
CA PRO A 63 1.34 5.14 -21.99
C PRO A 63 0.51 5.70 -20.83
N THR A 64 0.94 5.45 -19.59
CA THR A 64 0.31 6.02 -18.39
C THR A 64 0.23 7.54 -18.46
N GLN A 65 -0.93 8.11 -18.16
CA GLN A 65 -1.14 9.56 -18.15
C GLN A 65 -1.32 10.14 -16.74
N ARG A 66 -0.73 11.30 -16.48
CA ARG A 66 -0.91 12.12 -15.27
C ARG A 66 -1.13 13.59 -15.63
N PHE A 67 -2.15 14.20 -15.04
CA PHE A 67 -2.50 15.62 -15.21
C PHE A 67 -2.55 16.33 -13.86
N LEU A 68 -1.43 16.27 -13.13
CA LEU A 68 -1.31 16.71 -11.74
C LEU A 68 -1.90 18.11 -11.51
N GLY A 69 -2.83 18.23 -10.57
CA GLY A 69 -3.42 19.49 -10.13
C GLY A 69 -4.26 20.24 -11.15
N ARG A 70 -4.54 19.67 -12.34
CA ARG A 70 -5.33 20.36 -13.38
C ARG A 70 -6.84 20.31 -13.14
N ALA A 71 -7.32 19.31 -12.42
CA ALA A 71 -8.76 19.14 -12.19
C ALA A 71 -9.28 20.07 -11.10
N GLN A 72 -10.36 20.80 -11.40
CA GLN A 72 -11.03 21.68 -10.44
C GLN A 72 -11.60 20.88 -9.25
N ASN A 73 -11.68 21.52 -8.08
CA ASN A 73 -12.24 20.93 -6.84
C ASN A 73 -11.57 19.61 -6.40
N SER A 74 -10.34 19.36 -6.82
CA SER A 74 -9.52 18.24 -6.38
C SER A 74 -8.35 18.75 -5.53
N ARG A 75 -7.94 17.96 -4.54
CA ARG A 75 -6.79 18.27 -3.69
C ARG A 75 -6.20 17.00 -3.10
N LEU A 76 -4.91 17.07 -2.78
CA LEU A 76 -4.28 16.05 -1.98
C LEU A 76 -4.86 16.01 -0.56
N THR A 77 -4.71 14.86 0.10
CA THR A 77 -5.11 14.69 1.50
C THR A 77 -4.33 15.65 2.39
N THR A 78 -5.01 16.32 3.32
CA THR A 78 -4.37 17.21 4.30
C THR A 78 -4.40 16.61 5.70
N GLN A 79 -3.57 17.12 6.60
CA GLN A 79 -3.62 16.69 8.01
C GLN A 79 -4.96 17.01 8.68
N GLU A 80 -5.62 18.11 8.28
CA GLU A 80 -6.96 18.46 8.76
C GLU A 80 -7.98 17.38 8.38
N THR A 81 -7.98 16.97 7.12
CA THR A 81 -8.83 15.89 6.63
C THR A 81 -8.62 14.58 7.39
N LEU A 82 -7.36 14.21 7.68
CA LEU A 82 -7.07 13.03 8.50
C LEU A 82 -7.58 13.17 9.94
N ASN A 83 -7.45 14.35 10.53
CA ASN A 83 -7.99 14.62 11.87
C ASN A 83 -9.51 14.46 11.89
N ASN A 84 -10.20 14.94 10.85
CA ASN A 84 -11.66 14.85 10.72
C ASN A 84 -12.13 13.39 10.54
N VAL A 85 -11.43 12.59 9.71
CA VAL A 85 -11.69 11.14 9.60
C VAL A 85 -11.56 10.48 10.96
N ASN A 86 -10.47 10.76 11.68
CA ASN A 86 -10.22 10.14 12.97
C ASN A 86 -11.24 10.58 14.05
N GLN A 87 -12.02 11.64 13.86
CA GLN A 87 -13.09 12.07 14.78
C GLN A 87 -14.41 11.30 14.62
N GLN A 88 -14.57 10.55 13.54
CA GLN A 88 -15.78 9.78 13.27
C GLN A 88 -15.88 8.58 14.23
N ASN A 89 -17.09 8.25 14.68
CA ASN A 89 -17.31 7.25 15.74
C ASN A 89 -18.18 6.07 15.30
N ARG A 90 -18.67 6.07 14.06
CA ARG A 90 -19.52 5.01 13.51
C ARG A 90 -18.90 4.43 12.26
N ALA A 91 -18.97 3.11 12.10
CA ALA A 91 -18.43 2.43 10.93
C ALA A 91 -19.02 2.94 9.61
N ASN A 92 -20.32 3.28 9.56
CA ASN A 92 -20.96 3.82 8.36
C ASN A 92 -20.56 5.27 8.00
N GLN A 93 -19.75 5.93 8.82
CA GLN A 93 -19.13 7.22 8.47
C GLN A 93 -17.80 7.03 7.73
N ILE A 94 -17.12 5.91 7.99
CA ILE A 94 -15.84 5.52 7.38
C ILE A 94 -16.08 4.66 6.13
N LEU A 95 -16.87 3.60 6.28
CA LEU A 95 -17.40 2.75 5.22
C LEU A 95 -18.70 3.37 4.69
N ALA A 96 -18.58 4.59 4.18
CA ALA A 96 -19.73 5.45 3.90
C ALA A 96 -20.39 5.15 2.55
N PHE A 97 -21.69 5.39 2.47
CA PHE A 97 -22.47 5.28 1.24
C PHE A 97 -22.24 6.50 0.32
N SER A 98 -21.06 6.54 -0.32
CA SER A 98 -20.59 7.67 -1.14
C SER A 98 -21.45 7.97 -2.40
N ALA A 99 -22.25 6.99 -2.83
CA ALA A 99 -23.19 7.10 -3.95
C ALA A 99 -24.64 6.83 -3.53
N ALA A 100 -25.01 7.22 -2.30
CA ALA A 100 -26.36 7.04 -1.77
C ALA A 100 -27.44 7.71 -2.64
N SER A 101 -28.56 7.01 -2.85
CA SER A 101 -29.72 7.60 -3.53
C SER A 101 -30.45 8.59 -2.60
N ASN A 102 -31.31 9.42 -3.18
CA ASN A 102 -32.19 10.33 -2.40
C ASN A 102 -33.16 9.59 -1.46
N SER A 103 -33.35 8.29 -1.65
CA SER A 103 -34.18 7.44 -0.78
C SER A 103 -33.41 6.84 0.39
N CYS A 104 -32.08 7.01 0.45
CA CYS A 104 -31.29 6.58 1.60
C CYS A 104 -31.69 7.40 2.85
N PRO A 105 -31.80 6.79 4.04
CA PRO A 105 -32.06 7.54 5.27
C PRO A 105 -30.99 8.60 5.53
N ARG A 106 -31.40 9.83 5.90
CA ARG A 106 -30.47 10.96 6.07
C ARG A 106 -29.39 10.73 7.13
N ASP A 107 -29.67 9.91 8.14
CA ASP A 107 -28.72 9.55 9.19
C ASP A 107 -27.66 8.52 8.74
N GLN A 108 -27.78 8.01 7.50
CA GLN A 108 -26.82 7.13 6.84
C GLN A 108 -26.01 7.85 5.75
N PHE A 109 -26.24 9.14 5.53
CA PHE A 109 -25.49 9.90 4.53
C PHE A 109 -24.02 10.02 4.93
N PRO A 110 -23.10 9.95 3.95
CA PRO A 110 -21.67 10.05 4.21
C PRO A 110 -21.32 11.44 4.77
N PRO A 111 -20.40 11.53 5.76
CA PRO A 111 -19.86 12.81 6.19
C PRO A 111 -19.04 13.46 5.06
N ARG A 112 -18.81 14.78 5.17
CA ARG A 112 -18.03 15.55 4.19
C ARG A 112 -16.62 14.99 3.96
N ASP A 113 -15.98 14.54 5.02
CA ASP A 113 -14.64 13.95 5.01
C ASP A 113 -14.71 12.42 5.11
N ALA A 114 -15.69 11.79 4.48
CA ALA A 114 -15.70 10.33 4.32
C ALA A 114 -14.43 9.88 3.57
N VAL A 115 -13.88 8.73 3.97
CA VAL A 115 -12.62 8.20 3.41
C VAL A 115 -12.69 8.09 1.88
N GLU A 116 -13.82 7.64 1.33
CA GLU A 116 -14.03 7.52 -0.11
C GLU A 116 -13.94 8.87 -0.86
N PHE A 117 -14.40 9.97 -0.26
CA PHE A 117 -14.30 11.29 -0.90
C PHE A 117 -12.86 11.81 -0.92
N ILE A 118 -12.08 11.48 0.11
CA ILE A 118 -10.67 11.85 0.21
C ILE A 118 -9.84 11.02 -0.76
N HIS A 119 -10.10 9.72 -0.81
CA HIS A 119 -9.60 8.79 -1.81
C HIS A 119 -9.86 9.31 -3.23
N GLY A 120 -11.12 9.64 -3.54
CA GLY A 120 -11.52 10.14 -4.85
C GLY A 120 -10.89 11.49 -5.20
N SER A 121 -10.68 12.38 -4.21
CA SER A 121 -10.05 13.68 -4.46
C SER A 121 -8.60 13.55 -4.94
N ASN A 122 -7.82 12.61 -4.40
CA ASN A 122 -6.44 12.36 -4.83
C ASN A 122 -6.39 11.73 -6.23
N HIS A 123 -7.29 10.78 -6.53
CA HIS A 123 -7.46 10.20 -7.87
C HIS A 123 -7.68 11.29 -8.92
N VAL A 124 -8.64 12.18 -8.67
CA VAL A 124 -8.96 13.31 -9.56
C VAL A 124 -7.82 14.32 -9.63
N TRP A 125 -7.11 14.56 -8.52
CA TRP A 125 -5.96 15.48 -8.47
C TRP A 125 -4.77 14.99 -9.30
N ILE A 126 -4.46 13.69 -9.27
CA ILE A 126 -3.43 13.11 -10.13
C ILE A 126 -3.85 13.22 -11.60
N GLY A 127 -5.13 12.99 -11.88
CA GLY A 127 -5.66 13.06 -13.23
C GLY A 127 -5.22 11.88 -14.10
N GLY A 128 -5.49 11.98 -15.41
CA GLY A 128 -5.12 10.94 -16.38
C GLY A 128 -5.76 9.60 -16.03
N ASP A 129 -4.97 8.53 -16.00
CA ASP A 129 -5.44 7.17 -15.73
C ASP A 129 -6.04 7.09 -14.32
N MET A 130 -5.42 7.74 -13.32
CA MET A 130 -5.91 7.79 -11.94
C MET A 130 -7.29 8.43 -11.80
N ARG A 131 -7.73 9.25 -12.76
CA ARG A 131 -9.09 9.83 -12.73
C ARG A 131 -10.15 8.84 -13.20
N VAL A 132 -9.80 7.85 -14.01
CA VAL A 132 -10.74 6.92 -14.64
C VAL A 132 -10.76 5.62 -13.87
N THR A 133 -11.87 5.30 -13.20
CA THR A 133 -11.98 4.16 -12.28
C THR A 133 -11.55 2.82 -12.90
N THR A 134 -11.80 2.60 -14.20
CA THR A 134 -11.44 1.36 -14.90
C THR A 134 -9.99 1.33 -15.41
N GLN A 135 -9.26 2.44 -15.31
CA GLN A 135 -7.88 2.58 -15.80
C GLN A 135 -6.89 2.93 -14.69
N ALA A 136 -7.36 3.36 -13.51
CA ALA A 136 -6.51 3.90 -12.46
C ALA A 136 -5.35 2.95 -12.06
N THR A 137 -5.55 1.64 -12.10
CA THR A 137 -4.52 0.62 -11.83
C THR A 137 -3.37 0.58 -12.84
N ASN A 138 -3.51 1.26 -13.99
CA ASN A 138 -2.45 1.40 -15.00
C ASN A 138 -1.31 2.31 -14.50
N ASP A 139 -1.58 3.19 -13.54
CA ASP A 139 -0.57 4.01 -12.89
C ASP A 139 -0.11 3.34 -11.58
N PRO A 140 1.18 2.96 -11.44
CA PRO A 140 1.69 2.31 -10.23
C PRO A 140 1.45 3.09 -8.92
N ILE A 141 1.26 4.41 -8.97
CA ILE A 141 0.90 5.19 -7.77
C ILE A 141 -0.44 4.76 -7.17
N PHE A 142 -1.32 4.13 -7.95
CA PHE A 142 -2.60 3.56 -7.50
C PHE A 142 -2.43 2.70 -6.25
N PHE A 143 -1.45 1.79 -6.28
CA PHE A 143 -1.25 0.83 -5.20
C PHE A 143 -0.77 1.54 -3.93
N LEU A 144 0.13 2.52 -4.05
CA LEU A 144 0.63 3.32 -2.93
C LEU A 144 -0.48 4.20 -2.32
N HIS A 145 -1.32 4.79 -3.16
CA HIS A 145 -2.49 5.56 -2.73
C HIS A 145 -3.47 4.66 -1.96
N HIS A 146 -3.80 3.49 -2.49
CA HIS A 146 -4.71 2.56 -1.82
C HIS A 146 -4.13 1.98 -0.52
N CYS A 147 -2.82 1.77 -0.42
CA CYS A 147 -2.17 1.45 0.87
C CYS A 147 -2.31 2.60 1.89
N MET A 148 -2.32 3.87 1.45
CA MET A 148 -2.60 4.99 2.36
C MET A 148 -4.06 5.01 2.82
N ILE A 149 -5.02 4.70 1.93
CA ILE A 149 -6.43 4.60 2.29
C ILE A 149 -6.65 3.48 3.31
N ASP A 150 -6.03 2.32 3.11
CA ASP A 150 -6.06 1.21 4.06
C ASP A 150 -5.38 1.57 5.39
N ASN A 151 -4.25 2.29 5.38
CA ASN A 151 -3.61 2.80 6.60
C ASN A 151 -4.49 3.78 7.38
N ILE A 152 -5.22 4.67 6.69
CA ILE A 152 -6.18 5.59 7.33
C ILE A 152 -7.30 4.79 8.00
N TRP A 153 -7.85 3.79 7.29
CA TRP A 153 -8.89 2.91 7.80
C TRP A 153 -8.41 2.10 9.03
N GLU A 154 -7.24 1.47 8.95
CA GLU A 154 -6.70 0.67 10.05
C GLU A 154 -6.33 1.54 11.26
N THR A 155 -5.77 2.73 11.05
CA THR A 155 -5.51 3.70 12.12
C THR A 155 -6.80 4.07 12.86
N TRP A 156 -7.90 4.30 12.13
CA TRP A 156 -9.20 4.57 12.73
C TRP A 156 -9.74 3.35 13.50
N ARG A 157 -9.63 2.14 12.93
CA ARG A 157 -10.06 0.89 13.61
C ARG A 157 -9.31 0.68 14.92
N LEU A 158 -8.01 0.93 14.93
CA LEU A 158 -7.17 0.84 16.11
C LEU A 158 -7.52 1.88 17.18
N SER A 159 -7.94 3.08 16.78
CA SER A 159 -8.25 4.18 17.71
C SER A 159 -9.71 4.20 18.20
N ARG A 160 -10.67 3.68 17.42
CA ARG A 160 -12.11 3.80 17.69
C ARG A 160 -12.83 2.51 18.00
N GLN A 161 -12.28 1.36 17.64
CA GLN A 161 -13.00 0.08 17.75
C GLN A 161 -12.27 -0.90 18.66
N THR A 162 -13.07 -1.62 19.45
CA THR A 162 -12.63 -2.86 20.08
C THR A 162 -12.30 -3.91 19.01
N ARG A 163 -11.49 -4.91 19.37
CA ARG A 163 -11.12 -6.00 18.47
C ARG A 163 -12.34 -6.78 17.93
N ALA A 164 -13.43 -6.85 18.69
CA ALA A 164 -14.69 -7.47 18.26
C ALA A 164 -15.44 -6.59 17.25
N GLN A 165 -15.60 -5.29 17.53
CA GLN A 165 -16.21 -4.33 16.61
C GLN A 165 -15.49 -4.28 15.26
N ARG A 166 -14.16 -4.31 15.28
CA ARG A 166 -13.32 -4.33 14.08
C ARG A 166 -13.69 -5.42 13.07
N GLN A 167 -14.24 -6.55 13.53
CA GLN A 167 -14.61 -7.69 12.68
C GLN A 167 -16.09 -7.71 12.29
N ASN A 168 -16.95 -6.94 12.97
CA ASN A 168 -18.40 -7.09 12.88
C ASN A 168 -19.14 -5.80 12.49
N ASP A 169 -18.54 -4.63 12.70
CA ASP A 169 -19.17 -3.34 12.42
C ASP A 169 -19.14 -3.01 10.93
N TYR A 170 -19.94 -3.73 10.14
CA TYR A 170 -20.20 -3.42 8.73
C TYR A 170 -21.50 -2.60 8.60
N PRO A 171 -21.60 -1.60 7.70
CA PRO A 171 -22.84 -0.86 7.48
C PRO A 171 -24.01 -1.79 7.13
N THR A 172 -25.19 -1.57 7.71
CA THR A 172 -26.36 -2.40 7.40
C THR A 172 -26.69 -2.34 5.90
N ASP A 173 -26.87 -3.52 5.30
CA ASP A 173 -27.27 -3.67 3.90
C ASP A 173 -28.54 -2.87 3.62
N ASN A 174 -28.44 -1.90 2.71
CA ASN A 174 -29.55 -1.02 2.36
C ASN A 174 -29.50 -0.66 0.87
N ILE A 175 -30.45 -1.21 0.11
CA ILE A 175 -30.52 -1.02 -1.36
C ILE A 175 -30.74 0.44 -1.77
N TYR A 176 -31.25 1.28 -0.87
CA TYR A 176 -31.39 2.71 -1.13
C TYR A 176 -30.08 3.48 -0.95
N CYS A 177 -29.12 2.93 -0.22
CA CYS A 177 -27.85 3.58 0.08
C CYS A 177 -26.67 3.02 -0.74
N SER A 178 -26.71 1.74 -1.13
CA SER A 178 -25.69 1.14 -2.00
C SER A 178 -26.29 0.04 -2.87
N SER A 179 -25.57 -0.34 -3.94
CA SER A 179 -25.93 -1.54 -4.71
C SER A 179 -25.71 -2.81 -3.87
N GLN A 180 -26.36 -3.91 -4.25
CA GLN A 180 -26.22 -5.20 -3.59
C GLN A 180 -24.77 -5.71 -3.59
N SER A 181 -23.95 -5.30 -4.56
CA SER A 181 -22.53 -5.66 -4.61
C SER A 181 -21.73 -5.18 -3.40
N HIS A 182 -22.22 -4.17 -2.67
CA HIS A 182 -21.61 -3.65 -1.44
C HIS A 182 -22.20 -4.23 -0.16
N PHE A 183 -23.14 -5.18 -0.26
CA PHE A 183 -23.70 -5.83 0.93
C PHE A 183 -22.66 -6.71 1.61
N ALA A 184 -22.77 -6.87 2.93
CA ALA A 184 -21.78 -7.53 3.77
C ALA A 184 -21.39 -8.93 3.25
N ARG A 185 -22.40 -9.69 2.79
CA ARG A 185 -22.23 -11.08 2.32
C ARG A 185 -22.19 -11.24 0.80
N SER A 186 -22.07 -10.13 0.06
CA SER A 186 -21.85 -10.18 -1.38
C SER A 186 -20.39 -10.50 -1.68
N ILE A 187 -20.17 -11.28 -2.75
CA ILE A 187 -18.84 -11.67 -3.20
C ILE A 187 -18.06 -10.41 -3.62
N MET A 188 -16.82 -10.31 -3.15
CA MET A 188 -15.88 -9.29 -3.56
C MET A 188 -15.31 -9.66 -4.93
N VAL A 189 -16.06 -9.39 -6.00
CA VAL A 189 -15.71 -9.79 -7.38
C VAL A 189 -14.34 -9.22 -7.80
N PRO A 190 -13.45 -10.01 -8.42
CA PRO A 190 -13.59 -11.43 -8.83
C PRO A 190 -13.06 -12.45 -7.80
N PHE A 191 -12.80 -12.05 -6.56
CA PHE A 191 -12.10 -12.85 -5.54
C PHE A 191 -12.99 -13.86 -4.80
N SER A 192 -13.83 -14.60 -5.52
CA SER A 192 -14.62 -15.69 -4.93
C SER A 192 -13.70 -16.72 -4.22
N PRO A 193 -14.05 -17.20 -3.01
CA PRO A 193 -15.32 -17.04 -2.30
C PRO A 193 -15.36 -15.90 -1.27
N ILE A 194 -14.42 -14.94 -1.31
CA ILE A 194 -14.34 -13.83 -0.34
C ILE A 194 -15.58 -12.94 -0.48
N VAL A 195 -16.20 -12.58 0.65
CA VAL A 195 -17.28 -11.59 0.71
C VAL A 195 -16.81 -10.28 1.34
N ASN A 196 -17.54 -9.19 1.16
CA ASN A 196 -17.11 -7.85 1.61
C ASN A 196 -16.79 -7.78 3.11
N ILE A 197 -17.57 -8.43 3.97
CA ILE A 197 -17.35 -8.42 5.42
C ILE A 197 -16.04 -9.12 5.83
N ASP A 198 -15.53 -10.04 5.01
CA ASP A 198 -14.25 -10.72 5.27
C ASP A 198 -13.09 -9.72 5.24
N GLY A 199 -13.24 -8.60 4.53
CA GLY A 199 -12.29 -7.49 4.52
C GLY A 199 -12.09 -6.85 5.89
N LEU A 200 -13.02 -7.03 6.83
CA LEU A 200 -12.92 -6.52 8.20
C LEU A 200 -12.11 -7.42 9.15
N SER A 201 -11.45 -8.47 8.68
CA SER A 201 -10.73 -9.36 9.60
C SER A 201 -9.55 -8.64 10.29
N ASN A 202 -9.28 -8.98 11.55
CA ASN A 202 -8.03 -8.58 12.21
C ASN A 202 -6.84 -9.41 11.72
N ASP A 203 -7.08 -10.59 11.14
CA ASP A 203 -6.01 -11.50 10.75
C ASP A 203 -5.08 -10.92 9.69
N TYR A 204 -5.56 -9.98 8.86
CA TYR A 204 -4.72 -9.26 7.92
C TYR A 204 -3.59 -8.53 8.65
N THR A 205 -3.91 -7.80 9.72
CA THR A 205 -2.91 -7.03 10.47
C THR A 205 -2.21 -7.82 11.57
N ASP A 206 -2.80 -8.92 12.02
CA ASP A 206 -2.12 -9.85 12.95
C ASP A 206 -1.12 -10.77 12.25
N ASN A 207 -1.39 -11.17 10.99
CA ASN A 207 -0.67 -12.28 10.35
C ASN A 207 -0.06 -11.97 8.97
N LEU A 208 -0.48 -10.91 8.26
CA LEU A 208 -0.04 -10.64 6.87
C LEU A 208 0.79 -9.36 6.69
N TYR A 209 0.36 -8.25 7.28
CA TYR A 209 1.05 -6.96 7.13
C TYR A 209 0.87 -6.05 8.36
N SER A 210 1.66 -4.98 8.43
CA SER A 210 1.47 -3.89 9.38
C SER A 210 1.99 -2.59 8.77
N TYR A 211 1.51 -1.44 9.23
CA TYR A 211 1.96 -0.14 8.73
C TYR A 211 3.05 0.46 9.61
N ALA A 212 4.11 0.95 8.96
CA ALA A 212 5.06 1.84 9.60
C ALA A 212 4.40 3.19 9.93
N PRO A 213 4.76 3.85 11.05
CA PRO A 213 4.24 5.17 11.40
C PRO A 213 4.49 6.19 10.29
N ARG A 214 3.56 7.14 10.14
CA ARG A 214 3.72 8.29 9.24
C ARG A 214 4.96 9.13 9.63
N PRO A 215 5.64 9.77 8.67
CA PRO A 215 6.86 10.51 8.93
C PRO A 215 6.61 11.65 9.93
N SER A 216 7.53 11.80 10.88
CA SER A 216 7.53 12.86 11.88
C SER A 216 8.92 13.45 12.04
N CYS A 217 9.01 14.66 12.58
CA CYS A 217 10.27 15.35 12.77
C CYS A 217 10.30 16.12 14.10
N SER A 218 11.49 16.54 14.50
CA SER A 218 11.74 17.22 15.77
C SER A 218 12.92 18.20 15.62
N SER A 219 13.37 18.78 16.73
CA SER A 219 14.59 19.60 16.72
C SER A 219 15.85 18.79 16.42
N SER A 220 15.89 17.52 16.80
CA SER A 220 17.01 16.61 16.57
C SER A 220 16.92 15.83 15.25
N ASN A 221 15.71 15.63 14.74
CA ASN A 221 15.45 14.96 13.46
C ASN A 221 14.84 15.97 12.49
N ARG A 222 15.65 16.56 11.61
CA ARG A 222 15.24 17.62 10.67
C ARG A 222 14.97 17.13 9.25
N ASP A 223 15.28 15.89 8.95
CA ASP A 223 15.08 15.27 7.63
C ASP A 223 13.88 14.31 7.60
N CYS A 224 13.12 14.19 8.70
CA CYS A 224 11.99 13.26 8.80
C CYS A 224 12.42 11.79 8.58
N GLY A 225 13.70 11.46 8.75
CA GLY A 225 14.25 10.15 8.43
C GLY A 225 14.27 9.82 6.93
N SER A 226 14.15 10.82 6.04
CA SER A 226 14.13 10.61 4.59
C SER A 226 14.77 11.77 3.83
N ARG A 227 15.68 11.46 2.89
CA ARG A 227 16.26 12.48 2.00
C ARG A 227 15.25 13.20 1.10
N TYR A 228 14.05 12.63 0.96
CA TYR A 228 12.95 13.17 0.14
C TYR A 228 12.02 14.10 0.94
N LEU A 229 12.24 14.24 2.24
CA LEU A 229 11.45 15.09 3.11
C LEU A 229 12.34 16.13 3.80
N PHE A 230 11.71 17.10 4.42
CA PHE A 230 12.35 18.01 5.37
C PHE A 230 11.36 18.43 6.46
N CYS A 231 11.92 18.85 7.59
CA CYS A 231 11.14 19.34 8.71
C CYS A 231 10.91 20.85 8.59
N HIS A 232 9.64 21.26 8.58
CA HIS A 232 9.26 22.66 8.42
C HIS A 232 9.48 23.48 9.70
N GLY A 233 10.48 24.37 9.67
CA GLY A 233 10.72 25.40 10.67
C GLY A 233 10.59 24.93 12.12
N THR A 234 9.87 25.70 12.95
CA THR A 234 9.56 25.35 14.35
C THR A 234 8.22 24.61 14.52
N GLN A 235 7.49 24.38 13.43
CA GLN A 235 6.21 23.66 13.46
C GLN A 235 6.39 22.15 13.59
N PHE A 236 7.59 21.64 13.28
CA PHE A 236 7.94 20.22 13.34
C PHE A 236 6.98 19.32 12.54
N VAL A 237 6.63 19.77 11.34
CA VAL A 237 5.84 19.00 10.37
C VAL A 237 6.70 18.62 9.18
N CYS A 238 6.59 17.37 8.74
CA CYS A 238 7.27 16.89 7.55
C CYS A 238 6.62 17.43 6.29
N VAL A 239 7.45 17.89 5.36
CA VAL A 239 7.06 18.43 4.06
C VAL A 239 7.88 17.72 2.98
N SER A 240 7.26 17.48 1.83
CA SER A 240 7.94 16.88 0.69
C SER A 240 9.00 17.83 0.12
N ARG A 241 10.14 17.30 -0.31
CA ARG A 241 11.14 18.09 -1.02
C ARG A 241 10.62 18.50 -2.40
N ILE A 242 11.10 19.62 -2.91
CA ILE A 242 10.72 20.16 -4.22
C ILE A 242 11.70 19.65 -5.29
N ARG A 243 11.20 19.01 -6.36
CA ARG A 243 12.04 18.56 -7.49
C ARG A 243 12.47 19.71 -8.39
N ALA A 244 13.56 19.51 -9.13
CA ALA A 244 13.96 20.45 -10.16
C ALA A 244 13.00 20.41 -11.35
N PRO A 245 12.80 21.52 -12.10
CA PRO A 245 13.36 22.87 -11.90
C PRO A 245 12.36 23.83 -11.22
N PHE A 246 11.53 23.34 -10.30
CA PHE A 246 10.46 24.15 -9.69
C PHE A 246 11.00 25.29 -8.82
N ALA A 247 10.15 26.29 -8.58
CA ALA A 247 10.50 27.44 -7.78
C ALA A 247 10.71 27.04 -6.30
N CYS A 248 11.63 27.73 -5.62
CA CYS A 248 11.92 27.50 -4.20
C CYS A 248 12.07 28.81 -3.42
N ASP A 249 11.56 28.79 -2.19
CA ASP A 249 11.66 29.90 -1.24
C ASP A 249 11.88 29.39 0.19
N PRO A 250 13.13 29.32 0.67
CA PRO A 250 13.42 28.89 2.04
C PRO A 250 12.68 29.70 3.11
N ALA A 251 12.37 30.98 2.87
CA ALA A 251 11.68 31.82 3.85
C ALA A 251 10.24 31.34 4.11
N ARG A 252 9.57 30.77 3.10
CA ARG A 252 8.24 30.15 3.26
C ARG A 252 8.29 28.86 4.07
N TYR A 253 9.47 28.24 4.14
CA TYR A 253 9.68 26.95 4.78
C TYR A 253 10.47 27.03 6.09
N GLY A 254 10.39 28.18 6.80
CA GLY A 254 11.07 28.37 8.07
C GLY A 254 12.59 28.45 7.97
N GLY A 255 13.11 28.92 6.84
CA GLY A 255 14.54 29.07 6.56
C GLY A 255 15.23 27.81 6.04
N VAL A 256 14.48 26.72 5.85
CA VAL A 256 15.02 25.44 5.37
C VAL A 256 15.04 25.43 3.84
N ASP A 257 16.14 24.96 3.22
CA ASP A 257 16.17 24.70 1.78
C ASP A 257 15.16 23.60 1.43
N PRO A 258 14.09 23.89 0.67
CA PRO A 258 13.03 22.92 0.40
C PRO A 258 13.38 21.97 -0.76
N CYS A 259 14.46 22.22 -1.50
CA CYS A 259 14.74 21.47 -2.71
C CYS A 259 15.26 20.06 -2.43
N TYR A 260 14.85 19.12 -3.27
CA TYR A 260 15.62 17.89 -3.49
C TYR A 260 16.85 18.27 -4.31
N GLY A 261 18.00 18.37 -3.63
CA GLY A 261 19.19 19.02 -4.17
C GLY A 261 19.44 20.36 -3.48
N ARG A 262 19.42 21.47 -4.22
CA ARG A 262 19.69 22.83 -3.67
C ARG A 262 18.84 23.91 -4.30
N CYS A 263 18.43 24.89 -3.50
CA CYS A 263 17.77 26.11 -3.98
C CYS A 263 18.81 27.13 -4.47
N VAL A 264 18.90 27.33 -5.79
CA VAL A 264 19.83 28.29 -6.42
C VAL A 264 19.02 29.30 -7.22
N ASN A 265 19.18 30.59 -6.94
CA ASN A 265 18.45 31.67 -7.63
C ASN A 265 16.92 31.42 -7.67
N ARG A 266 16.34 31.00 -6.54
CA ARG A 266 14.90 30.72 -6.38
C ARG A 266 14.37 29.56 -7.25
N ARG A 267 15.25 28.68 -7.72
CA ARG A 267 14.90 27.44 -8.40
C ARG A 267 15.63 26.23 -7.83
N CYS A 268 14.94 25.10 -7.77
CA CYS A 268 15.56 23.86 -7.37
C CYS A 268 16.47 23.34 -8.48
N VAL A 269 17.69 22.97 -8.08
CA VAL A 269 18.66 22.25 -8.89
C VAL A 269 18.79 20.86 -8.29
N ALA A 270 18.59 19.84 -9.13
CA ALA A 270 18.67 18.44 -8.73
C ALA A 270 20.05 18.14 -8.11
N PRO A 271 20.14 17.19 -7.16
CA PRO A 271 21.43 16.76 -6.66
C PRO A 271 22.28 16.22 -7.83
N PRO A 272 23.62 16.26 -7.73
CA PRO A 272 24.47 15.52 -8.67
C PRO A 272 23.97 14.08 -8.68
N ARG A 273 23.63 13.54 -9.86
CA ARG A 273 23.22 12.14 -9.98
C ARG A 273 24.32 11.31 -9.30
N ALA A 274 24.04 10.77 -8.12
CA ALA A 274 24.85 9.69 -7.57
C ALA A 274 24.76 8.61 -8.63
N ALA A 275 25.88 8.37 -9.34
CA ALA A 275 26.00 7.59 -10.56
C ALA A 275 24.72 6.80 -10.80
N ALA A 276 23.78 7.41 -11.55
CA ALA A 276 22.52 6.77 -11.84
C ALA A 276 22.91 5.36 -12.29
N GLY A 277 22.39 4.34 -11.62
CA GLY A 277 22.38 3.01 -12.21
C GLY A 277 22.02 3.17 -13.69
N PRO A 278 22.66 2.39 -14.57
CA PRO A 278 22.78 2.69 -15.99
C PRO A 278 21.49 3.30 -16.51
N PRO A 279 21.55 4.42 -17.27
CA PRO A 279 20.35 5.05 -17.75
C PRO A 279 19.46 3.94 -18.30
N LEU A 280 18.21 3.83 -17.83
CA LEU A 280 17.25 2.91 -18.44
C LEU A 280 16.90 3.36 -19.88
N ALA A 281 17.80 4.05 -20.57
CA ALA A 281 17.87 4.12 -22.01
C ALA A 281 18.48 2.81 -22.52
N GLY A 282 17.68 1.74 -22.56
CA GLY A 282 18.16 0.49 -23.12
C GLY A 282 17.26 -0.69 -22.82
N ALA A 283 16.17 -0.79 -23.59
CA ALA A 283 15.23 -1.90 -23.63
C ALA A 283 14.38 -2.13 -22.36
N PRO A 284 13.13 -2.60 -22.52
CA PRO A 284 12.41 -3.21 -21.39
C PRO A 284 13.29 -4.29 -20.74
N PRO A 285 13.13 -4.56 -19.42
CA PRO A 285 13.72 -5.76 -18.83
C PRO A 285 13.43 -6.92 -19.78
N GLN A 286 14.45 -7.71 -20.15
CA GLN A 286 14.22 -8.87 -20.99
C GLN A 286 13.06 -9.66 -20.38
N GLU A 287 12.07 -10.01 -21.21
CA GLU A 287 11.04 -10.99 -20.84
C GLU A 287 11.79 -12.28 -20.50
N VAL A 288 12.16 -12.43 -19.23
CA VAL A 288 12.54 -13.73 -18.69
C VAL A 288 11.28 -14.57 -18.90
N PRO A 289 11.37 -15.70 -19.62
CA PRO A 289 10.23 -16.59 -19.77
C PRO A 289 9.63 -16.80 -18.39
N ILE A 290 8.33 -16.53 -18.25
CA ILE A 290 7.60 -16.85 -17.03
C ILE A 290 7.63 -18.38 -16.95
N GLU A 291 8.71 -18.96 -16.42
CA GLU A 291 8.62 -20.28 -15.82
C GLU A 291 7.48 -20.16 -14.81
N GLN A 292 6.61 -21.16 -14.77
CA GLN A 292 5.57 -21.20 -13.75
C GLN A 292 6.28 -21.35 -12.40
N ASP A 293 6.70 -20.21 -11.84
CA ASP A 293 7.22 -20.12 -10.49
C ASP A 293 6.19 -20.82 -9.61
N GLU A 294 6.68 -21.78 -8.83
CA GLU A 294 5.88 -22.41 -7.79
C GLU A 294 5.26 -21.27 -6.98
N SER A 295 3.96 -21.05 -7.12
CA SER A 295 3.25 -19.93 -6.48
C SER A 295 2.54 -20.38 -5.20
N CYS A 296 2.71 -21.66 -4.84
CA CYS A 296 1.97 -22.32 -3.79
C CYS A 296 2.70 -22.27 -2.45
N TYR A 297 2.72 -21.09 -1.84
CA TYR A 297 3.34 -20.88 -0.54
C TYR A 297 2.33 -20.55 0.55
N ASN A 298 2.60 -21.04 1.75
CA ASN A 298 2.00 -20.50 2.97
C ASN A 298 2.73 -19.19 3.34
N GLN A 299 2.00 -18.25 3.93
CA GLN A 299 2.53 -16.96 4.39
C GLN A 299 2.94 -16.99 5.88
N ASN A 300 2.63 -18.07 6.59
CA ASN A 300 2.87 -18.17 8.03
C ASN A 300 3.25 -19.60 8.45
N PRO A 301 4.23 -19.79 9.36
CA PRO A 301 4.64 -21.11 9.84
C PRO A 301 3.52 -21.90 10.53
N CYS A 302 2.48 -21.20 11.01
CA CYS A 302 1.36 -21.84 11.68
C CYS A 302 0.29 -22.42 10.75
N CYS A 303 0.45 -22.30 9.44
CA CYS A 303 -0.55 -22.74 8.47
C CYS A 303 -0.92 -24.22 8.57
N ALA A 304 0.05 -25.11 8.74
CA ALA A 304 -0.24 -26.54 8.95
C ALA A 304 -1.04 -26.78 10.25
N THR A 305 -0.72 -26.05 11.32
CA THR A 305 -1.43 -26.16 12.61
C THR A 305 -2.86 -25.64 12.50
N TRP A 306 -3.05 -24.50 11.85
CA TRP A 306 -4.38 -23.92 11.66
C TRP A 306 -5.25 -24.76 10.73
N ALA A 307 -4.67 -25.32 9.66
CA ALA A 307 -5.36 -26.24 8.76
C ALA A 307 -5.85 -27.50 9.51
N ASN A 308 -4.98 -28.12 10.31
CA ASN A 308 -5.32 -29.31 11.11
C ASN A 308 -6.39 -29.05 12.18
N ARG A 309 -6.55 -27.80 12.63
CA ARG A 309 -7.60 -27.38 13.57
C ARG A 309 -8.92 -27.02 12.88
N GLY A 310 -9.04 -27.27 11.57
CA GLY A 310 -10.23 -26.97 10.79
C GLY A 310 -10.30 -25.53 10.27
N GLY A 311 -9.20 -24.77 10.30
CA GLY A 311 -9.23 -23.37 9.85
C GLY A 311 -9.64 -23.21 8.39
N CYS A 312 -9.19 -24.14 7.53
CA CYS A 312 -9.51 -24.16 6.11
C CYS A 312 -11.00 -24.42 5.81
N THR A 313 -11.78 -24.93 6.77
CA THR A 313 -13.22 -25.16 6.63
C THR A 313 -14.04 -24.12 7.39
N GLN A 314 -13.53 -23.60 8.51
CA GLN A 314 -14.19 -22.57 9.31
C GLN A 314 -14.17 -21.19 8.63
N ASP A 315 -13.03 -20.80 8.05
CA ASP A 315 -12.88 -19.58 7.24
C ASP A 315 -12.07 -19.92 5.98
N PRO A 316 -12.69 -20.59 4.99
CA PRO A 316 -12.00 -21.04 3.79
C PRO A 316 -11.50 -19.86 2.95
N ALA A 317 -12.19 -18.72 2.96
CA ALA A 317 -11.84 -17.56 2.16
C ALA A 317 -10.52 -16.95 2.65
N ARG A 318 -10.42 -16.62 3.94
CA ARG A 318 -9.24 -15.96 4.52
C ARG A 318 -8.08 -16.93 4.73
N THR A 319 -8.37 -18.11 5.26
CA THR A 319 -7.31 -19.09 5.56
C THR A 319 -6.61 -19.55 4.28
N LYS A 320 -7.31 -19.63 3.13
CA LYS A 320 -6.66 -19.96 1.85
C LYS A 320 -5.75 -18.86 1.31
N ILE A 321 -5.95 -17.59 1.69
CA ILE A 321 -5.03 -16.49 1.34
C ILE A 321 -3.73 -16.63 2.14
N ILE A 322 -3.84 -16.86 3.44
CA ILE A 322 -2.69 -16.94 4.35
C ILE A 322 -1.97 -18.30 4.20
N CYS A 323 -2.73 -19.38 3.98
CA CYS A 323 -2.28 -20.76 4.07
C CYS A 323 -2.65 -21.56 2.82
N ALA A 324 -2.38 -20.99 1.65
CA ALA A 324 -2.78 -21.54 0.36
C ALA A 324 -2.40 -23.02 0.20
N ALA A 325 -1.16 -23.38 0.50
CA ALA A 325 -0.68 -24.75 0.38
C ALA A 325 -1.33 -25.69 1.42
N SER A 326 -1.39 -25.28 2.70
CA SER A 326 -1.95 -26.11 3.77
C SER A 326 -3.46 -26.34 3.65
N CYS A 327 -4.17 -25.42 2.99
CA CYS A 327 -5.60 -25.52 2.74
C CYS A 327 -5.96 -26.10 1.37
N GLY A 328 -4.97 -26.57 0.60
CA GLY A 328 -5.20 -27.13 -0.74
C GLY A 328 -5.80 -26.12 -1.72
N ALA A 329 -5.55 -24.82 -1.55
CA ALA A 329 -5.90 -23.79 -2.54
C ALA A 329 -5.00 -23.87 -3.79
N CYS A 330 -3.85 -24.52 -3.65
CA CYS A 330 -2.87 -24.79 -4.69
C CYS A 330 -2.11 -26.07 -4.31
N THR A 331 -1.33 -26.61 -5.26
CA THR A 331 -0.48 -27.79 -5.03
C THR A 331 0.99 -27.36 -5.01
N PRO A 332 1.71 -27.52 -3.88
CA PRO A 332 3.13 -27.24 -3.81
C PRO A 332 3.95 -28.36 -4.48
N GLN A 333 5.09 -28.00 -5.07
CA GLN A 333 6.04 -28.96 -5.64
C GLN A 333 6.79 -29.71 -4.53
N ASN A 334 7.09 -29.00 -3.43
CA ASN A 334 7.77 -29.56 -2.28
C ASN A 334 6.78 -30.07 -1.20
N PRO A 335 7.00 -31.25 -0.59
CA PRO A 335 6.10 -31.78 0.44
C PRO A 335 5.92 -30.84 1.64
N ILE A 336 4.68 -30.48 1.95
CA ILE A 336 4.38 -29.59 3.07
C ILE A 336 4.60 -30.23 4.45
N THR A 337 4.76 -31.55 4.49
CA THR A 337 5.02 -32.33 5.71
C THR A 337 6.46 -32.31 6.17
N ASP A 338 7.41 -31.97 5.30
CA ASP A 338 8.82 -31.89 5.68
C ASP A 338 9.06 -30.59 6.47
N ASP A 339 9.38 -30.72 7.75
CA ASP A 339 9.55 -29.58 8.64
C ASP A 339 10.86 -28.82 8.37
N CYS A 340 11.87 -29.40 7.70
CA CYS A 340 13.19 -28.81 7.53
C CYS A 340 13.67 -28.86 6.07
N THR A 341 12.91 -28.22 5.19
CA THR A 341 13.30 -27.96 3.80
C THR A 341 13.22 -26.48 3.45
N ASP A 342 14.02 -26.10 2.46
CA ASP A 342 13.78 -24.90 1.69
C ASP A 342 12.81 -25.28 0.57
N ARG A 343 11.70 -24.54 0.50
CA ARG A 343 10.62 -24.75 -0.45
C ARG A 343 10.59 -23.67 -1.53
N HIS A 344 11.16 -22.51 -1.23
CA HIS A 344 11.30 -21.45 -2.21
C HIS A 344 12.65 -21.60 -2.95
N PRO A 345 12.69 -21.54 -4.29
CA PRO A 345 13.93 -21.70 -5.05
C PRO A 345 14.98 -20.64 -4.72
N LEU A 346 14.53 -19.42 -4.41
CA LEU A 346 15.39 -18.27 -4.08
C LEU A 346 15.82 -18.17 -2.60
N CYS A 347 15.67 -19.21 -1.77
CA CYS A 347 16.00 -19.12 -0.34
C CYS A 347 17.45 -18.69 -0.06
N SER A 348 18.41 -19.17 -0.86
CA SER A 348 19.84 -18.78 -0.73
C SER A 348 20.04 -17.28 -0.97
N ASP A 349 19.40 -16.75 -2.02
CA ASP A 349 19.48 -15.33 -2.37
C ASP A 349 18.81 -14.48 -1.28
N PHE A 350 17.65 -14.94 -0.81
CA PHE A 350 16.92 -14.28 0.27
C PHE A 350 17.75 -14.23 1.56
N ALA A 351 18.38 -15.33 1.96
CA ALA A 351 19.22 -15.36 3.15
C ALA A 351 20.45 -14.46 3.01
N SER A 352 21.08 -14.45 1.84
CA SER A 352 22.21 -13.55 1.54
C SER A 352 21.80 -12.07 1.59
N ALA A 353 20.54 -11.76 1.28
CA ALA A 353 19.96 -10.43 1.44
C ALA A 353 19.46 -10.12 2.88
N GLY A 354 19.74 -10.98 3.87
CA GLY A 354 19.34 -10.81 5.27
C GLY A 354 17.86 -11.11 5.56
N ARG A 355 17.16 -11.83 4.68
CA ARG A 355 15.70 -12.03 4.79
C ARG A 355 15.30 -12.90 5.97
N CYS A 356 16.19 -13.77 6.46
CA CYS A 356 15.93 -14.62 7.63
C CYS A 356 15.51 -13.82 8.88
N THR A 357 15.90 -12.55 8.98
CA THR A 357 15.54 -11.66 10.09
C THR A 357 14.47 -10.64 9.74
N SER A 358 14.39 -10.17 8.48
CA SER A 358 13.43 -9.13 8.08
C SER A 358 12.08 -9.68 7.59
N SER A 359 12.02 -10.90 7.06
CA SER A 359 10.78 -11.57 6.62
C SER A 359 10.54 -12.86 7.43
N VAL A 360 10.46 -12.71 8.75
CA VAL A 360 10.52 -13.84 9.70
C VAL A 360 9.47 -14.91 9.42
N ASN A 361 8.20 -14.53 9.19
CA ASN A 361 7.13 -15.52 8.99
C ASN A 361 7.30 -16.29 7.69
N PHE A 362 7.57 -15.60 6.57
CA PHE A 362 7.73 -16.26 5.28
C PHE A 362 8.97 -17.15 5.26
N MET A 363 10.10 -16.66 5.76
CA MET A 363 11.35 -17.43 5.79
C MET A 363 11.26 -18.61 6.76
N ALA A 364 10.54 -18.48 7.89
CA ALA A 364 10.31 -19.57 8.83
C ALA A 364 9.33 -20.64 8.31
N GLU A 365 8.56 -20.35 7.27
CA GLU A 365 7.67 -21.29 6.59
C GLU A 365 8.33 -21.93 5.36
N ASN A 366 9.03 -21.14 4.55
CA ASN A 366 9.47 -21.53 3.21
C ASN A 366 10.99 -21.67 3.03
N CYS A 367 11.83 -21.21 3.97
CA CYS A 367 13.30 -21.17 3.84
C CYS A 367 14.03 -21.61 5.11
N ARG A 368 13.54 -22.66 5.76
CA ARG A 368 13.96 -23.05 7.12
C ARG A 368 15.39 -23.58 7.18
N ARG A 369 15.82 -24.33 6.16
CA ARG A 369 17.17 -24.92 6.15
C ARG A 369 18.20 -23.82 5.93
N THR A 370 18.02 -23.00 4.91
CA THR A 370 18.92 -21.87 4.63
C THR A 370 18.97 -20.90 5.83
N CYS A 371 17.84 -20.64 6.49
CA CYS A 371 17.81 -19.75 7.65
C CYS A 371 18.19 -20.39 8.99
N ASN A 372 18.68 -21.65 9.01
CA ASN A 372 19.05 -22.39 10.22
C ASN A 372 17.93 -22.49 11.28
N LEU A 373 16.66 -22.59 10.84
CA LEU A 373 15.48 -22.63 11.71
C LEU A 373 15.00 -24.06 12.03
N CYS A 374 15.73 -25.07 11.57
CA CYS A 374 15.38 -26.47 11.73
C CYS A 374 15.58 -27.02 13.16
N GLY A 375 16.26 -26.29 14.04
CA GLY A 375 16.45 -26.70 15.45
C GLY A 375 15.18 -26.65 16.30
N THR A 376 14.12 -26.01 15.79
CA THR A 376 12.82 -25.90 16.45
C THR A 376 11.71 -26.31 15.49
N PRO A 377 10.69 -27.08 15.91
CA PRO A 377 9.57 -27.43 15.05
C PRO A 377 8.89 -26.18 14.47
N ARG A 378 8.39 -26.24 13.25
CA ARG A 378 7.69 -25.10 12.63
C ARG A 378 6.44 -24.67 13.39
N SER A 379 5.79 -25.62 14.04
CA SER A 379 4.63 -25.38 14.89
C SER A 379 4.96 -24.67 16.21
N ALA A 380 6.24 -24.38 16.50
CA ALA A 380 6.65 -23.67 17.69
C ALA A 380 5.97 -22.30 17.78
N GLY A 381 5.25 -22.04 18.88
CA GLY A 381 4.51 -20.80 19.11
C GLY A 381 3.13 -20.71 18.44
N CYS A 382 2.71 -21.72 17.68
CA CYS A 382 1.39 -21.73 17.03
C CYS A 382 0.22 -22.04 18.00
N ALA A 383 0.51 -22.37 19.26
CA ALA A 383 -0.51 -22.52 20.29
C ALA A 383 -1.10 -21.17 20.73
N THR A 384 -0.32 -20.10 20.71
CA THR A 384 -0.75 -18.74 21.12
C THR A 384 -1.12 -17.86 19.93
N ARG A 385 -0.62 -18.17 18.73
CA ARG A 385 -0.99 -17.49 17.48
C ARG A 385 -2.36 -17.97 17.01
N ARG A 386 -3.33 -17.05 17.03
CA ARG A 386 -4.71 -17.32 16.64
C ARG A 386 -4.96 -16.86 15.20
N LEU A 387 -5.58 -17.75 14.43
CA LEU A 387 -6.30 -17.42 13.20
C LEU A 387 -7.82 -17.25 13.49
N PHE A 388 -8.24 -17.52 14.74
CA PHE A 388 -9.62 -17.52 15.24
C PHE A 388 -9.70 -17.01 16.69
#